data_AF-A0A958AAE7-F1
#
_entry.id   AF-A0A958AAE7-F1
#
_cell.length_a   1.000
_cell.length_b   1.000
_cell.length_c   1.000
_cell.angle_alpha   90.00
_cell.angle_beta   90.00
_cell.angle_gamma   90.00
#
_symmetry.space_group_name_H-M   'P 1'
#
loop_
_entity.id
_entity.type
_entity.pdbx_description
1 polymer ?
#
loop_
_entity_poly.entity_id
_entity_poly.type
_entity_poly.pdbx_seq_one_letter_code
_entity_poly.pdbx_strand_id
1 'polypeptide(L)'
;LDHAPELIDSAGIEVDWAGLAWNRHIGQPAADEPTEPVEVFGPAGAGGLYRRRMLDQIGWLDEDYFIYYDDSDIAWRGQRAGWRCVYTPQAKVRHVHSATSGKWSPFKTYLLGRNKLWTMIKNYPFGSFLLHSPIILAYETAAIVYGIFVLRSTSALRGRLAALKRINLPLAKRRQFNRSVPTRPVKLAPIRTPKLAWKLHRTIPH
;
A
#
# COMPACT_ATOMS: atom_id res chain seq x y z
N LEU A 1 0.22 -16.79 8.65
CA LEU A 1 1.65 -16.94 8.30
C LEU A 1 2.53 -17.20 9.54
N ASP A 2 2.00 -17.11 10.77
CA ASP A 2 2.73 -17.44 12.01
C ASP A 2 3.26 -18.88 12.09
N HIS A 3 2.75 -19.77 11.24
CA HIS A 3 3.04 -21.20 11.19
C HIS A 3 3.70 -21.68 9.88
N ALA A 4 4.16 -20.77 9.01
CA ALA A 4 4.75 -21.11 7.71
C ALA A 4 6.03 -20.30 7.43
N PRO A 5 7.14 -20.55 8.17
CA PRO A 5 8.42 -19.86 7.97
C PRO A 5 9.02 -20.06 6.57
N GLU A 6 8.54 -21.06 5.83
CA GLU A 6 8.89 -21.35 4.46
C GLU A 6 8.25 -20.41 3.43
N LEU A 7 7.38 -19.49 3.83
CA LEU A 7 6.72 -18.54 2.94
C LEU A 7 7.15 -17.09 3.20
N ILE A 8 7.31 -16.34 2.12
CA ILE A 8 7.59 -14.90 2.16
C ILE A 8 6.32 -14.15 2.56
N ASP A 9 6.41 -13.33 3.61
CA ASP A 9 5.35 -12.40 3.97
C ASP A 9 5.39 -11.13 3.10
N SER A 10 6.58 -10.54 2.96
CA SER A 10 6.83 -9.41 2.06
C SER A 10 8.32 -9.25 1.75
N ALA A 11 8.64 -9.10 0.47
CA ALA A 11 9.98 -8.73 -0.02
C ALA A 11 10.00 -7.27 -0.53
N GLY A 12 9.25 -6.40 0.15
CA GLY A 12 9.04 -4.98 -0.21
C GLY A 12 7.61 -4.70 -0.68
N ILE A 13 7.30 -3.43 -0.88
CA ILE A 13 6.01 -2.97 -1.41
C ILE A 13 6.13 -2.77 -2.93
N GLU A 14 5.02 -3.01 -3.63
CA GLU A 14 4.77 -2.52 -4.99
C GLU A 14 3.46 -1.75 -5.02
N VAL A 15 3.38 -0.69 -5.82
CA VAL A 15 2.11 0.00 -6.08
C VAL A 15 1.77 -0.08 -7.56
N ASP A 16 0.57 -0.56 -7.88
CA ASP A 16 0.12 -0.71 -9.25
C ASP A 16 -0.61 0.53 -9.82
N TRP A 17 -0.94 0.49 -11.11
CA TRP A 17 -1.68 1.55 -11.79
C TRP A 17 -3.11 1.78 -11.23
N ALA A 18 -3.71 0.82 -10.53
CA ALA A 18 -4.98 1.02 -9.83
C ALA A 18 -4.80 1.67 -8.44
N GLY A 19 -3.57 2.02 -8.06
CA GLY A 19 -3.22 2.63 -6.79
C GLY A 19 -3.24 1.65 -5.63
N LEU A 20 -3.16 0.34 -5.90
CA LEU A 20 -3.11 -0.69 -4.86
C LEU A 20 -1.68 -0.95 -4.45
N ALA A 21 -1.45 -0.94 -3.14
CA ALA A 21 -0.21 -1.39 -2.55
C ALA A 21 -0.27 -2.91 -2.29
N TRP A 22 0.77 -3.61 -2.72
CA TRP A 22 0.92 -5.05 -2.58
C TRP A 22 2.25 -5.38 -1.90
N ASN A 23 2.23 -6.45 -1.10
CA ASN A 23 3.46 -7.08 -0.66
C ASN A 23 4.07 -7.87 -1.83
N ARG A 24 5.31 -7.54 -2.18
CA ARG A 24 6.08 -8.21 -3.22
C ARG A 24 6.42 -9.63 -2.75
N HIS A 25 6.31 -10.61 -3.64
CA HIS A 25 6.54 -12.05 -3.37
C HIS A 25 5.70 -12.68 -2.25
N ILE A 26 4.67 -12.00 -1.73
CA ILE A 26 3.81 -12.57 -0.68
C ILE A 26 3.28 -13.97 -1.05
N GLY A 27 3.40 -14.90 -0.10
CA GLY A 27 2.95 -16.28 -0.22
C GLY A 27 3.77 -17.16 -1.18
N GLN A 28 4.90 -16.68 -1.69
CA GLN A 28 5.86 -17.51 -2.43
C GLN A 28 6.81 -18.22 -1.47
N PRO A 29 7.39 -19.37 -1.86
CA PRO A 29 8.44 -20.02 -1.08
C PRO A 29 9.62 -19.10 -0.80
N ALA A 30 10.14 -19.11 0.43
CA ALA A 30 11.33 -18.37 0.82
C ALA A 30 12.59 -18.80 0.06
N ALA A 31 12.59 -20.02 -0.51
CA ALA A 31 13.63 -20.50 -1.41
C ALA A 31 13.69 -19.73 -2.75
N ASP A 32 12.59 -19.08 -3.15
CA ASP A 32 12.49 -18.28 -4.37
C ASP A 32 12.81 -16.79 -4.12
N GLU A 33 13.28 -16.44 -2.92
CA GLU A 33 13.70 -15.07 -2.62
C GLU A 33 14.82 -14.60 -3.56
N PRO A 34 14.82 -13.34 -4.00
CA PRO A 34 15.96 -12.77 -4.71
C PRO A 34 17.23 -12.95 -3.87
N THR A 35 18.32 -13.42 -4.47
CA THR A 35 19.61 -13.59 -3.80
C THR A 35 20.43 -12.31 -3.75
N GLU A 36 20.18 -11.41 -4.70
CA GLU A 36 20.86 -10.11 -4.81
C GLU A 36 19.97 -8.97 -4.29
N PRO A 37 20.57 -7.86 -3.83
CA PRO A 37 19.82 -6.65 -3.51
C PRO A 37 19.08 -6.11 -4.74
N VAL A 38 17.79 -5.79 -4.56
CA VAL A 38 16.92 -5.30 -5.65
C VAL A 38 16.21 -4.03 -5.22
N GLU A 39 16.12 -3.05 -6.12
CA GLU A 39 15.31 -1.85 -5.87
C GLU A 39 13.82 -2.20 -5.81
N VAL A 40 13.14 -1.70 -4.78
CA VAL A 40 11.71 -1.90 -4.55
C VAL A 40 11.04 -0.55 -4.33
N PHE A 41 9.70 -0.51 -4.40
CA PHE A 41 8.96 0.75 -4.24
C PHE A 41 9.16 1.34 -2.84
N GLY A 42 9.12 0.49 -1.83
CA GLY A 42 9.34 0.84 -0.43
C GLY A 42 9.45 -0.40 0.45
N PRO A 43 9.85 -0.24 1.71
CA PRO A 43 9.85 -1.34 2.67
C PRO A 43 8.44 -1.63 3.16
N ALA A 44 8.15 -2.88 3.50
CA ALA A 44 6.94 -3.21 4.26
C ALA A 44 7.09 -2.74 5.72
N GLY A 45 5.98 -2.35 6.35
CA GLY A 45 5.98 -1.77 7.70
C GLY A 45 6.70 -2.59 8.79
N ALA A 46 6.80 -3.92 8.64
CA ALA A 46 7.42 -4.80 9.63
C ALA A 46 8.98 -4.88 9.55
N GLY A 47 9.61 -4.32 8.52
CA GLY A 47 11.06 -4.49 8.29
C GLY A 47 11.77 -3.30 7.64
N GLY A 48 11.17 -2.10 7.69
CA GLY A 48 11.72 -0.90 7.06
C GLY A 48 12.76 -0.18 7.90
N LEU A 49 13.92 0.11 7.30
CA LEU A 49 14.90 1.05 7.83
C LEU A 49 14.90 2.34 6.99
N TYR A 50 14.77 3.48 7.66
CA TYR A 50 14.72 4.79 7.00
C TYR A 50 15.92 5.64 7.38
N ARG A 51 16.50 6.35 6.41
CA ARG A 51 17.54 7.33 6.70
C ARG A 51 16.91 8.54 7.39
N ARG A 52 17.50 9.00 8.50
CA ARG A 52 17.00 10.19 9.21
C ARG A 52 16.87 11.42 8.29
N ARG A 53 17.88 11.69 7.47
CA ARG A 53 17.86 12.77 6.47
C ARG A 53 16.70 12.68 5.46
N MET A 54 16.24 11.47 5.13
CA MET A 54 15.07 11.30 4.27
C MET A 54 13.82 11.77 5.02
N LEU A 55 13.63 11.34 6.26
CA LEU A 55 12.48 11.71 7.09
C LEU A 55 12.44 13.21 7.38
N ASP A 56 13.59 13.83 7.62
CA ASP A 56 13.69 15.28 7.80
C ASP A 56 13.27 16.04 6.52
N GLN A 57 13.54 15.48 5.33
CA GLN A 57 13.16 16.07 4.05
C GLN A 57 11.68 15.86 3.72
N ILE A 58 11.16 14.64 3.89
CA ILE A 58 9.83 14.26 3.37
C ILE A 58 8.73 14.26 4.43
N GLY A 59 9.10 14.39 5.71
CA GLY A 59 8.22 14.20 6.87
C GLY A 59 8.11 12.74 7.31
N TRP A 60 7.61 12.56 8.53
CA TRP A 60 7.41 11.25 9.17
C TRP A 60 6.20 10.49 8.62
N LEU A 61 5.85 9.36 9.25
CA LEU A 61 4.58 8.68 9.02
C LEU A 61 3.41 9.63 9.28
N ASP A 62 2.33 9.43 8.53
CA ASP A 62 1.15 10.26 8.63
C ASP A 62 0.17 9.69 9.65
N GLU A 63 0.10 10.29 10.84
CA GLU A 63 -0.73 9.83 11.97
C GLU A 63 -2.23 9.74 11.64
N ASP A 64 -2.72 10.52 10.65
CA ASP A 64 -4.14 10.46 10.24
C ASP A 64 -4.54 9.09 9.66
N TYR A 65 -3.56 8.30 9.21
CA TYR A 65 -3.80 6.95 8.69
C TYR A 65 -4.18 5.96 9.78
N PHE A 66 -3.65 6.14 10.99
CA PHE A 66 -3.63 5.15 12.08
C PHE A 66 -2.93 3.84 11.70
N ILE A 67 -3.49 3.06 10.77
CA ILE A 67 -2.91 1.82 10.21
C ILE A 67 -3.35 1.63 8.76
N TYR A 68 -2.58 0.82 8.00
CA TYR A 68 -2.76 0.50 6.58
C TYR A 68 -2.50 1.69 5.64
N TYR A 69 -1.70 1.44 4.59
CA TYR A 69 -1.24 2.42 3.61
C TYR A 69 -0.31 3.53 4.14
N ASP A 70 -0.01 3.55 5.44
CA ASP A 70 0.96 4.46 6.05
C ASP A 70 2.39 4.20 5.54
N ASP A 71 2.77 2.93 5.45
CA ASP A 71 4.02 2.47 4.84
C ASP A 71 4.12 2.82 3.34
N SER A 72 3.00 2.67 2.63
CA SER A 72 2.86 2.97 1.21
C SER A 72 2.93 4.47 0.94
N ASP A 73 2.36 5.30 1.82
CA ASP A 73 2.43 6.75 1.73
C ASP A 73 3.87 7.26 1.90
N ILE A 74 4.59 6.79 2.92
CA ILE A 74 5.97 7.22 3.15
C ILE A 74 6.91 6.71 2.04
N ALA A 75 6.70 5.48 1.55
CA ALA A 75 7.41 4.96 0.39
C ALA A 75 7.22 5.84 -0.83
N TRP A 76 5.97 6.23 -1.12
CA TRP A 76 5.65 7.07 -2.26
C TRP A 76 6.26 8.46 -2.14
N ARG A 77 6.17 9.10 -0.97
CA ARG A 77 6.84 10.39 -0.72
C ARG A 77 8.36 10.28 -0.89
N GLY A 78 8.97 9.18 -0.44
CA GLY A 78 10.37 8.86 -0.67
C GLY A 78 10.73 8.81 -2.15
N GLN A 79 10.00 8.01 -2.93
CA GLN A 79 10.19 7.88 -4.39
C GLN A 79 10.05 9.23 -5.09
N ARG A 80 9.02 10.02 -4.72
CA ARG A 80 8.80 11.36 -5.28
C ARG A 80 9.93 12.32 -4.94
N ALA A 81 10.56 12.19 -3.78
CA ALA A 81 11.72 12.98 -3.39
C ALA A 81 13.04 12.46 -4.00
N GLY A 82 13.00 11.35 -4.75
CA GLY A 82 14.17 10.74 -5.38
C GLY A 82 14.97 9.79 -4.48
N TRP A 83 14.41 9.37 -3.35
CA TRP A 83 14.96 8.30 -2.54
C TRP A 83 14.69 6.94 -3.17
N ARG A 84 15.66 6.05 -3.03
CA ARG A 84 15.55 4.65 -3.46
C ARG A 84 15.40 3.76 -2.25
N CYS A 85 14.59 2.72 -2.39
CA CYS A 85 14.49 1.64 -1.43
C CYS A 85 15.11 0.39 -2.03
N VAL A 86 15.92 -0.32 -1.26
CA VAL A 86 16.58 -1.55 -1.67
C VAL A 86 16.13 -2.66 -0.73
N TYR A 87 15.62 -3.74 -1.30
CA TYR A 87 15.42 -5.00 -0.60
C TYR A 87 16.78 -5.67 -0.39
N THR A 88 17.09 -6.07 0.83
CA THR A 88 18.34 -6.73 1.21
C THR A 88 18.05 -8.17 1.65
N PRO A 89 18.30 -9.19 0.81
CA PRO A 89 17.94 -10.58 1.08
C PRO A 89 18.53 -11.17 2.38
N GLN A 90 19.67 -10.64 2.81
CA GLN A 90 20.36 -11.07 4.02
C GLN A 90 19.70 -10.53 5.30
N ALA A 91 18.87 -9.49 5.21
CA ALA A 91 18.19 -8.87 6.35
C ALA A 91 16.78 -9.46 6.49
N LYS A 92 16.65 -10.52 7.29
CA LYS A 92 15.38 -11.24 7.50
C LYS A 92 14.76 -10.89 8.85
N VAL A 93 13.48 -10.52 8.83
CA VAL A 93 12.68 -10.24 10.02
C VAL A 93 11.49 -11.21 10.05
N ARG A 94 11.28 -11.86 11.20
CA ARG A 94 10.10 -12.71 11.40
C ARG A 94 8.90 -11.84 11.78
N HIS A 95 7.92 -11.76 10.90
CA HIS A 95 6.67 -11.05 11.17
C HIS A 95 5.64 -12.00 11.81
N VAL A 96 5.38 -11.82 13.10
CA VAL A 96 4.30 -12.50 13.80
C VAL A 96 3.02 -11.66 13.63
N HIS A 97 2.08 -12.18 12.85
CA HIS A 97 0.77 -11.59 12.62
C HIS A 97 -0.10 -11.73 13.88
N SER A 98 0.10 -10.87 14.87
CA SER A 98 -0.91 -10.69 15.91
C SER A 98 -2.19 -10.19 15.24
N ALA A 99 -3.32 -10.87 15.48
CA ALA A 99 -4.62 -10.60 14.87
C ALA A 99 -5.22 -9.24 15.31
N THR A 100 -4.62 -8.12 14.92
CA THR A 100 -5.07 -6.77 15.30
C THR A 100 -6.40 -6.40 14.65
N SER A 101 -6.80 -7.08 13.57
CA SER A 101 -8.14 -7.00 13.01
C SER A 101 -8.33 -8.22 12.11
N GLY A 102 -9.28 -9.10 12.41
CA GLY A 102 -9.53 -10.31 11.61
C GLY A 102 -9.55 -10.05 10.09
N LYS A 103 -9.25 -11.10 9.29
CA LYS A 103 -8.87 -11.06 7.86
C LYS A 103 -9.67 -10.06 7.01
N TRP A 104 -10.96 -9.83 7.33
CA TRP A 104 -11.87 -8.87 6.68
C TRP A 104 -12.79 -8.10 7.63
N SER A 105 -12.31 -7.69 8.80
CA SER A 105 -13.16 -6.94 9.74
C SER A 105 -13.77 -5.66 9.11
N PRO A 106 -14.97 -5.23 9.55
CA PRO A 106 -15.56 -3.95 9.15
C PRO A 106 -14.58 -2.78 9.31
N PHE A 107 -13.84 -2.76 10.42
CA PHE A 107 -12.83 -1.74 10.72
C PHE A 107 -11.70 -1.71 9.68
N LYS A 108 -11.10 -2.87 9.38
CA LYS A 108 -10.05 -2.99 8.36
C LYS A 108 -10.55 -2.57 6.98
N THR A 109 -11.73 -3.03 6.58
CA THR A 109 -12.33 -2.72 5.28
C THR A 109 -12.63 -1.22 5.14
N TYR A 110 -13.10 -0.59 6.21
CA TYR A 110 -13.29 0.86 6.28
C TYR A 110 -11.98 1.62 6.09
N LEU A 111 -10.93 1.27 6.85
CA LEU A 111 -9.64 1.95 6.78
C LEU A 111 -8.95 1.75 5.44
N LEU A 112 -8.97 0.53 4.87
CA LEU A 112 -8.40 0.27 3.54
C LEU A 112 -9.05 1.14 2.46
N GLY A 113 -10.38 1.25 2.46
CA GLY A 113 -11.09 2.11 1.51
C GLY A 113 -10.79 3.59 1.69
N ARG A 114 -10.72 4.06 2.95
CA ARG A 114 -10.41 5.46 3.27
C ARG A 114 -8.97 5.82 2.91
N ASN A 115 -8.02 5.05 3.44
CA ASN A 115 -6.59 5.34 3.37
C ASN A 115 -6.05 5.15 1.96
N LYS A 116 -6.57 4.18 1.17
CA LYS A 116 -6.22 4.06 -0.25
C LYS A 116 -6.52 5.36 -1.00
N LEU A 117 -7.74 5.90 -0.87
CA LEU A 117 -8.11 7.16 -1.53
C LEU A 117 -7.23 8.32 -1.08
N TRP A 118 -6.97 8.45 0.22
CA TRP A 118 -6.05 9.48 0.73
C TRP A 118 -4.64 9.35 0.16
N THR A 119 -4.09 8.14 0.07
CA THR A 119 -2.74 7.91 -0.51
C THR A 119 -2.71 8.29 -1.98
N MET A 120 -3.76 7.93 -2.73
CA MET A 120 -3.87 8.31 -4.13
C MET A 120 -3.98 9.84 -4.29
N ILE A 121 -4.83 10.49 -3.49
CA ILE A 121 -4.97 11.96 -3.52
C ILE A 121 -3.64 12.63 -3.18
N LYS A 122 -2.91 12.14 -2.17
CA LYS A 122 -1.63 12.71 -1.73
C LYS A 122 -0.52 12.58 -2.77
N ASN A 123 -0.42 11.42 -3.42
CA ASN A 123 0.81 11.01 -4.09
C ASN A 123 0.68 10.67 -5.57
N TYR A 124 -0.52 10.31 -6.04
CA TYR A 124 -0.69 9.81 -7.40
C TYR A 124 -0.51 10.93 -8.43
N PRO A 125 0.34 10.77 -9.47
CA PRO A 125 0.52 11.80 -10.50
C PRO A 125 -0.78 12.09 -11.25
N PHE A 126 -1.14 13.38 -11.40
CA PHE A 126 -2.46 13.75 -11.94
C PHE A 126 -2.71 13.23 -13.36
N GLY A 127 -1.73 13.34 -14.27
CA GLY A 127 -1.86 12.82 -15.63
C GLY A 127 -2.08 11.31 -15.68
N SER A 128 -1.29 10.55 -14.90
CA SER A 128 -1.47 9.10 -14.77
C SER A 128 -2.81 8.74 -14.11
N PHE A 129 -3.30 9.56 -13.16
CA PHE A 129 -4.59 9.33 -12.53
C PHE A 129 -5.73 9.43 -13.54
N LEU A 130 -5.70 10.43 -14.42
CA LEU A 130 -6.70 10.57 -15.49
C LEU A 130 -6.66 9.39 -16.45
N LEU A 131 -5.46 8.98 -16.88
CA LEU A 131 -5.27 7.84 -17.79
C LEU A 131 -5.80 6.53 -17.19
N HIS A 132 -5.52 6.28 -15.90
CA HIS A 132 -5.94 5.06 -15.21
C HIS A 132 -7.31 5.19 -14.51
N SER A 133 -8.00 6.32 -14.65
CA SER A 133 -9.27 6.56 -13.96
C SER A 133 -10.35 5.52 -14.25
N PRO A 134 -10.52 4.97 -15.48
CA PRO A 134 -11.54 3.95 -15.73
C PRO A 134 -11.29 2.68 -14.91
N ILE A 135 -10.04 2.21 -14.82
CA ILE A 135 -9.71 0.99 -14.10
C ILE A 135 -9.68 1.20 -12.58
N ILE A 136 -9.28 2.38 -12.12
CA ILE A 136 -9.41 2.77 -10.72
C ILE A 136 -10.90 2.71 -10.33
N LEU A 137 -11.79 3.36 -11.10
CA LEU A 137 -13.23 3.37 -10.82
C LEU A 137 -13.85 1.97 -10.86
N ALA A 138 -13.44 1.14 -11.83
CA ALA A 138 -13.88 -0.26 -11.89
C ALA A 138 -13.47 -1.04 -10.64
N TYR A 139 -12.23 -0.89 -10.18
CA TYR A 139 -11.76 -1.53 -8.94
C TYR A 139 -12.51 -1.00 -7.71
N GLU A 140 -12.67 0.32 -7.57
CA GLU A 140 -13.37 0.91 -6.43
C GLU A 140 -14.83 0.42 -6.35
N THR A 141 -15.49 0.33 -7.51
CA THR A 141 -16.86 -0.19 -7.62
C THR A 141 -16.90 -1.67 -7.25
N ALA A 142 -16.00 -2.49 -7.80
CA ALA A 142 -15.93 -3.91 -7.49
C ALA A 142 -15.67 -4.18 -6.00
N ALA A 143 -14.80 -3.40 -5.36
CA ALA A 143 -14.52 -3.50 -3.93
C ALA A 143 -15.73 -3.13 -3.06
N ILE A 144 -16.53 -2.13 -3.46
CA ILE A 144 -17.77 -1.78 -2.77
C ILE A 144 -18.81 -2.90 -2.94
N VAL A 145 -19.02 -3.38 -4.17
CA VAL A 145 -19.95 -4.47 -4.49
C VAL A 145 -19.57 -5.73 -3.71
N TYR A 146 -18.31 -6.12 -3.72
CA TYR A 146 -17.80 -7.25 -2.93
C TYR A 146 -18.07 -7.06 -1.43
N GLY A 147 -17.81 -5.86 -0.89
CA GLY A 147 -18.09 -5.55 0.51
C GLY A 147 -19.58 -5.75 0.87
N ILE A 148 -20.49 -5.29 0.02
CA ILE A 148 -21.94 -5.37 0.27
C ILE A 148 -22.45 -6.80 0.11
N PHE A 149 -22.11 -7.47 -0.99
CA PHE A 149 -22.73 -8.76 -1.34
C PHE A 149 -22.00 -9.97 -0.74
N VAL A 150 -20.68 -9.91 -0.55
CA VAL A 150 -19.87 -11.02 -0.03
C VAL A 150 -19.59 -10.84 1.45
N LEU A 151 -19.05 -9.68 1.85
CA LEU A 151 -18.73 -9.40 3.25
C LEU A 151 -19.94 -8.94 4.08
N ARG A 152 -21.11 -8.76 3.45
CA ARG A 152 -22.36 -8.28 4.07
C ARG A 152 -22.16 -7.01 4.90
N SER A 153 -21.30 -6.11 4.42
CA SER A 153 -20.86 -4.92 5.16
C SER A 153 -20.76 -3.69 4.25
N THR A 154 -21.29 -2.56 4.73
CA THR A 154 -21.17 -1.26 4.03
C THR A 154 -19.85 -0.54 4.34
N SER A 155 -18.95 -1.17 5.11
CA SER A 155 -17.72 -0.53 5.60
C SER A 155 -16.81 -0.04 4.47
N ALA A 156 -16.73 -0.79 3.37
CA ALA A 156 -15.99 -0.39 2.17
C ALA A 156 -16.50 0.94 1.58
N LEU A 157 -17.83 1.10 1.50
CA LEU A 157 -18.47 2.33 1.03
C LEU A 157 -18.28 3.47 2.05
N ARG A 158 -18.53 3.19 3.33
CA ARG A 158 -18.38 4.18 4.41
C ARG A 158 -16.96 4.75 4.49
N GLY A 159 -15.93 3.91 4.29
CA GLY A 159 -14.52 4.33 4.26
C GLY A 159 -14.25 5.33 3.15
N ARG A 160 -14.77 5.07 1.94
CA ARG A 160 -14.62 5.96 0.78
C ARG A 160 -15.37 7.27 0.95
N LEU A 161 -16.61 7.21 1.45
CA LEU A 161 -17.38 8.42 1.78
C LEU A 161 -16.67 9.26 2.85
N ALA A 162 -16.09 8.62 3.87
CA ALA A 162 -15.30 9.32 4.88
C ALA A 162 -14.05 9.99 4.30
N ALA A 163 -13.38 9.34 3.34
CA ALA A 163 -12.25 9.95 2.63
C ALA A 163 -12.67 11.19 1.85
N LEU A 164 -13.80 11.13 1.12
CA LEU A 164 -14.34 12.26 0.36
C LEU A 164 -14.79 13.41 1.26
N LYS A 165 -15.46 13.12 2.39
CA LYS A 165 -15.86 14.13 3.38
C LYS A 165 -14.69 14.95 3.93
N ARG A 166 -13.49 14.36 3.97
CA ARG A 166 -12.25 15.00 4.45
C ARG A 166 -11.21 15.16 3.34
N ILE A 167 -11.62 15.32 2.09
CA ILE A 167 -10.70 15.39 0.94
C ILE A 167 -9.68 16.56 1.01
N ASN A 168 -10.05 17.65 1.69
CA ASN A 168 -9.16 18.81 1.86
C ASN A 168 -7.89 18.48 2.65
N LEU A 169 -7.94 17.49 3.55
CA LEU A 169 -6.80 17.09 4.38
C LEU A 169 -5.64 16.49 3.55
N PRO A 170 -5.82 15.39 2.78
CA PRO A 170 -4.77 14.87 1.92
C PRO A 170 -4.36 15.86 0.82
N LEU A 171 -5.28 16.71 0.32
CA LEU A 171 -4.94 17.75 -0.65
C LEU A 171 -4.01 18.81 -0.07
N ALA A 172 -4.28 19.28 1.16
CA ALA A 172 -3.41 20.23 1.84
C ALA A 172 -2.00 19.64 2.04
N LYS A 173 -1.92 18.38 2.48
CA LYS A 173 -0.63 17.67 2.64
C LYS A 173 0.12 17.51 1.33
N ARG A 174 -0.57 17.19 0.23
CA ARG A 174 0.04 17.17 -1.11
C ARG A 174 0.61 18.52 -1.50
N ARG A 175 -0.16 19.60 -1.31
CA ARG A 175 0.29 20.96 -1.63
C ARG A 175 1.50 21.35 -0.81
N GLN A 176 1.49 21.07 0.49
CA GLN A 176 2.62 21.31 1.38
C GLN A 176 3.86 20.56 0.91
N PHE A 177 3.74 19.26 0.66
CA PHE A 177 4.84 18.43 0.17
C PHE A 177 5.43 18.94 -1.15
N ASN A 178 4.58 19.29 -2.12
CA ASN A 178 5.03 19.78 -3.43
C ASN A 178 5.72 21.15 -3.36
N ARG A 179 5.43 21.96 -2.34
CA ARG A 179 6.09 23.24 -2.11
C ARG A 179 7.48 23.08 -1.51
N SER A 180 7.67 22.08 -0.65
CA SER A 180 8.93 21.88 0.07
C SER A 180 9.88 20.89 -0.59
N VAL A 181 9.37 19.98 -1.43
CA VAL A 181 10.15 18.89 -2.01
C VAL A 181 10.01 18.87 -3.54
N PRO A 182 11.11 19.03 -4.29
CA PRO A 182 11.11 18.81 -5.73
C PRO A 182 10.68 17.37 -6.05
N THR A 183 9.62 17.23 -6.85
CA THR A 183 9.02 15.92 -7.12
C THR A 183 9.56 15.29 -8.39
N ARG A 184 9.84 13.99 -8.35
CA ARG A 184 10.22 13.15 -9.49
C ARG A 184 9.08 12.23 -9.91
N PRO A 185 9.05 11.80 -11.19
CA PRO A 185 8.15 10.75 -11.63
C PRO A 185 8.36 9.47 -10.81
N VAL A 186 7.27 8.79 -10.51
CA VAL A 186 7.29 7.52 -9.78
C VAL A 186 6.89 6.41 -10.72
N LYS A 187 7.65 5.30 -10.71
CA LYS A 187 7.33 4.12 -11.51
C LYS A 187 6.33 3.26 -10.76
N LEU A 188 5.14 3.11 -11.34
CA LEU A 188 4.10 2.22 -10.85
C LEU A 188 4.14 0.90 -11.61
N ALA A 189 3.84 -0.20 -10.91
CA ALA A 189 3.77 -1.53 -11.50
C ALA A 189 2.52 -1.68 -12.40
N PRO A 190 2.56 -2.56 -13.41
CA PRO A 190 1.36 -3.01 -14.10
C PRO A 190 0.34 -3.59 -13.11
N ILE A 191 -0.94 -3.53 -13.48
CA ILE A 191 -2.02 -4.02 -12.64
C ILE A 191 -1.85 -5.52 -12.43
N ARG A 192 -1.75 -5.93 -11.16
CA ARG A 192 -1.72 -7.35 -10.82
C ARG A 192 -3.12 -7.93 -11.09
N THR A 193 -3.17 -8.99 -11.91
CA THR A 193 -4.44 -9.57 -12.34
C THR A 193 -5.25 -10.13 -11.16
N PRO A 194 -6.60 -10.15 -11.24
CA PRO A 194 -7.46 -10.72 -10.20
C PRO A 194 -7.10 -12.17 -9.81
N LYS A 195 -6.52 -12.94 -10.75
CA LYS A 195 -6.04 -14.31 -10.50
C LYS A 195 -5.00 -14.38 -9.38
N LEU A 196 -4.13 -13.38 -9.24
CA LEU A 196 -3.12 -13.35 -8.19
C LEU A 196 -3.75 -13.01 -6.83
N ALA A 197 -4.68 -12.06 -6.79
CA ALA A 197 -5.46 -11.75 -5.59
C ALA A 197 -6.28 -12.98 -5.11
N TRP A 198 -6.85 -13.74 -6.04
CA TRP A 198 -7.55 -14.99 -5.76
C TRP A 198 -6.61 -16.12 -5.29
N LYS A 199 -5.42 -16.25 -5.90
CA LYS A 199 -4.39 -17.22 -5.49
C LYS A 199 -3.91 -16.93 -4.07
N LEU A 200 -3.64 -15.67 -3.73
CA LEU A 200 -3.29 -15.20 -2.38
C LEU A 200 -4.40 -15.45 -1.36
N HIS A 201 -5.67 -15.30 -1.78
CA HIS A 201 -6.83 -15.65 -0.95
C HIS A 201 -6.89 -17.13 -0.58
N ARG A 202 -6.40 -18.04 -1.45
CA ARG A 202 -6.35 -19.48 -1.19
C ARG A 202 -5.08 -19.93 -0.48
N THR A 203 -3.93 -19.28 -0.72
CA THR A 203 -2.62 -19.74 -0.21
C THR A 203 -2.28 -19.22 1.17
N ILE A 204 -2.91 -18.15 1.66
CA ILE A 204 -2.71 -17.70 3.04
C ILE A 204 -3.72 -18.46 3.92
N PRO A 205 -3.29 -19.41 4.78
CA PRO A 205 -4.20 -20.19 5.62
C PRO A 205 -5.10 -19.29 6.47
N HIS A 206 -6.30 -19.81 6.76
CA HIS A 206 -7.38 -19.10 7.45
C HIS A 206 -7.08 -18.86 8.92
#